data_AF-A0A8J2ZWM1-F1
#
_entry.id   AF-A0A8J2ZWM1-F1
#
_cell.length_a   1.000
_cell.length_b   1.000
_cell.length_c   1.000
_cell.angle_alpha   90.00
_cell.angle_beta   90.00
_cell.angle_gamma   90.00
#
_symmetry.space_group_name_H-M   'P 1'
#
loop_
_entity.id
_entity.type
_entity.pdbx_description
1 polymer ?
#
loop_
_entity_poly.entity_id
_entity_poly.type
_entity_poly.pdbx_seq_one_letter_code
_entity_poly.pdbx_strand_id
1 'polypeptide(L)'
;MLNAKFGIEIEFTGITRERAAKVVTEFLQGTYAEGGTYYDTKKVTAPDGRVWKFMSDGSIHCQRKEGGRKVAAGRDYSVELVSPILTYQEDIETLQELVRKLRKAGAFTNTSCGIHIHLDGAKHTPRSIRNFVNIIASKNDLFYKALQIAPQRMNYCKKMDSILVEKMNRRKPKTLREIEDIWYEGYSESRSAHYHNSRYHFLNLHSFFTGNHTVELRGFNSELHAGKIRSYIVLALAINHQALTQKCASAKKPQVENEKFAMRTYLNRIGFIGDEFANCREHLTAALSGSAAWRFRAA
;
A
#
# COMPACT_ATOMS: atom_id res chain seq x y z
N MET A 1 -11.27 11.71 8.17
CA MET A 1 -10.65 10.81 7.17
C MET A 1 -9.16 10.60 7.41
N LEU A 2 -8.34 11.66 7.50
CA LEU A 2 -6.87 11.57 7.39
C LEU A 2 -6.09 11.49 8.72
N ASN A 3 -6.77 11.29 9.85
CA ASN A 3 -6.16 11.41 11.18
C ASN A 3 -5.54 10.11 11.70
N ALA A 4 -5.56 9.03 10.91
CA ALA A 4 -5.02 7.74 11.32
C ALA A 4 -3.50 7.69 11.09
N LYS A 5 -2.80 7.00 12.00
CA LYS A 5 -1.38 6.69 11.85
C LYS A 5 -1.19 5.65 10.75
N PHE A 6 -0.11 5.79 9.99
CA PHE A 6 0.28 4.82 8.98
C PHE A 6 1.81 4.66 8.90
N GLY A 7 2.25 3.54 8.33
CA GLY A 7 3.62 3.33 7.85
C GLY A 7 3.59 3.01 6.36
N ILE A 8 4.69 3.27 5.66
CA ILE A 8 4.84 2.95 4.24
C ILE A 8 6.18 2.28 3.96
N GLU A 9 6.13 1.24 3.14
CA GLU A 9 7.27 0.58 2.54
C GLU A 9 7.29 0.93 1.04
N ILE A 10 8.43 1.39 0.52
CA ILE A 10 8.62 1.76 -0.89
C ILE A 10 9.84 1.01 -1.43
N GLU A 11 9.61 0.06 -2.32
CA GLU A 11 10.67 -0.71 -2.97
C GLU A 11 11.14 -0.01 -4.25
N PHE A 12 12.45 0.08 -4.47
CA PHE A 12 13.04 0.65 -5.68
C PHE A 12 14.45 0.11 -5.95
N THR A 13 14.99 0.49 -7.10
CA THR A 13 16.36 0.21 -7.52
C THR A 13 16.98 1.45 -8.18
N GLY A 14 18.07 1.31 -8.92
CA GLY A 14 18.72 2.42 -9.64
C GLY A 14 19.74 3.21 -8.82
N ILE A 15 19.70 3.07 -7.50
CA ILE A 15 20.62 3.66 -6.55
C ILE A 15 20.96 2.61 -5.48
N THR A 16 22.16 2.68 -4.90
CA THR A 16 22.53 1.77 -3.81
C THR A 16 21.80 2.16 -2.53
N ARG A 17 21.55 1.19 -1.63
CA ARG A 17 20.97 1.46 -0.31
C ARG A 17 21.77 2.48 0.50
N GLU A 18 23.09 2.37 0.48
CA GLU A 18 24.02 3.30 1.11
C GLU A 18 23.79 4.74 0.60
N ARG A 19 23.73 4.90 -0.73
CA ARG A 19 23.52 6.22 -1.31
C ARG A 19 22.11 6.74 -1.06
N ALA A 20 21.09 5.89 -1.10
CA ALA A 20 19.72 6.26 -0.76
C ALA A 20 19.62 6.77 0.69
N ALA A 21 20.24 6.06 1.64
CA ALA A 21 20.31 6.47 3.04
C ALA A 21 20.99 7.84 3.17
N LYS A 22 22.16 8.05 2.56
CA LYS A 22 22.88 9.34 2.58
C LYS A 22 22.06 10.50 2.04
N VAL A 23 21.36 10.30 0.91
CA VAL A 23 20.47 11.32 0.33
C VAL A 23 19.37 11.73 1.32
N VAL A 24 18.81 10.76 2.04
CA VAL A 24 17.77 11.03 3.04
C VAL A 24 18.33 11.60 4.33
N THR A 25 19.53 11.19 4.76
CA THR A 25 20.25 11.81 5.89
C THR A 25 20.47 13.29 5.65
N GLU A 26 20.97 13.68 4.46
CA GLU A 26 21.18 15.08 4.08
C GLU A 26 19.86 15.86 4.07
N PHE A 27 18.82 15.30 3.44
CA PHE A 27 17.52 15.96 3.34
C PHE A 27 16.84 16.18 4.70
N LEU A 28 16.84 15.16 5.56
CA LEU A 28 16.20 15.23 6.88
C LEU A 28 17.07 15.93 7.92
N GLN A 29 18.32 16.29 7.59
CA GLN A 29 19.33 16.75 8.55
C GLN A 29 19.50 15.76 9.72
N GLY A 30 19.42 14.47 9.38
CA GLY A 30 19.47 13.38 10.35
C GLY A 30 20.88 12.85 10.58
N THR A 31 20.96 11.75 11.33
CA THR A 31 22.19 10.97 11.52
C THR A 31 22.08 9.61 10.86
N TYR A 32 23.18 9.14 10.29
CA TYR A 32 23.28 7.84 9.62
C TYR A 32 23.94 6.82 10.56
N ALA A 33 23.39 5.60 10.58
CA ALA A 33 24.00 4.47 11.26
C ALA A 33 23.75 3.15 10.50
N GLU A 34 24.69 2.22 10.59
CA GLU A 34 24.48 0.85 10.13
C GLU A 34 23.65 0.07 11.15
N GLY A 35 22.64 -0.64 10.66
CA GLY A 35 21.53 -1.19 11.46
C GLY A 35 21.58 -2.70 11.71
N GLY A 36 22.41 -3.46 10.99
CA GLY A 36 22.56 -4.91 11.10
C GLY A 36 23.00 -5.60 9.80
N THR A 37 23.53 -6.83 9.88
CA THR A 37 24.21 -7.53 8.76
C THR A 37 23.27 -8.28 7.80
N TYR A 38 22.24 -8.98 8.31
CA TYR A 38 21.43 -9.90 7.49
C TYR A 38 20.69 -9.20 6.33
N TYR A 39 20.07 -8.06 6.61
CA TYR A 39 19.41 -7.23 5.60
C TYR A 39 20.27 -6.03 5.19
N ASP A 40 21.55 -5.95 5.56
CA ASP A 40 22.42 -4.76 5.41
C ASP A 40 21.63 -3.45 5.59
N THR A 41 20.97 -3.36 6.76
CA THR A 41 20.01 -2.29 7.05
C THR A 41 20.78 -1.00 7.26
N LYS A 42 20.40 0.06 6.55
CA LYS A 42 20.88 1.41 6.81
C LYS A 42 19.80 2.20 7.54
N LYS A 43 20.16 2.89 8.63
CA LYS A 43 19.23 3.67 9.46
C LYS A 43 19.53 5.15 9.34
N VAL A 44 18.49 5.95 9.16
CA VAL A 44 18.54 7.41 9.20
C VAL A 44 17.64 7.88 10.34
N THR A 45 18.24 8.41 11.40
CA THR A 45 17.52 9.00 12.52
C THR A 45 17.32 10.48 12.26
N ALA A 46 16.07 10.90 12.08
CA ALA A 46 15.71 12.30 11.88
C ALA A 46 15.87 13.10 13.20
N PRO A 47 15.92 14.45 13.16
CA PRO A 47 16.06 15.29 14.35
C PRO A 47 14.98 15.07 15.43
N ASP A 48 13.80 14.62 15.04
CA ASP A 48 12.69 14.26 15.94
C ASP A 48 12.87 12.86 16.58
N GLY A 49 13.98 12.18 16.34
CA GLY A 49 14.30 10.86 16.84
C GLY A 49 13.66 9.70 16.07
N ARG A 50 12.79 9.96 15.08
CA ARG A 50 12.17 8.90 14.28
C ARG A 50 13.16 8.31 13.28
N VAL A 51 13.09 6.99 13.09
CA VAL A 51 14.06 6.25 12.28
C VAL A 51 13.43 5.81 10.96
N TRP A 52 14.06 6.23 9.87
CA TRP A 52 13.83 5.73 8.52
C TRP A 52 14.83 4.60 8.25
N LYS A 53 14.39 3.51 7.61
CA LYS A 53 15.25 2.35 7.32
C LYS A 53 15.33 2.11 5.82
N PHE A 54 16.49 1.67 5.37
CA PHE A 54 16.73 1.16 4.02
C PHE A 54 17.24 -0.27 4.13
N MET A 55 16.51 -1.22 3.57
CA MET A 55 16.76 -2.65 3.73
C MET A 55 16.84 -3.34 2.36
N SER A 56 17.49 -4.50 2.31
CA SER A 56 17.43 -5.33 1.11
C SER A 56 16.12 -6.12 1.11
N ASP A 57 15.45 -6.13 -0.04
CA ASP A 57 14.36 -7.07 -0.32
C ASP A 57 14.82 -8.13 -1.35
N GLY A 58 14.50 -9.39 -1.06
CA GLY A 58 14.86 -10.55 -1.88
C GLY A 58 14.30 -10.50 -3.30
N SER A 59 13.10 -9.95 -3.46
CA SER A 59 12.28 -10.00 -4.66
C SER A 59 12.61 -8.93 -5.70
N ILE A 60 13.40 -7.90 -5.34
CA ILE A 60 13.75 -6.81 -6.27
C ILE A 60 14.78 -7.26 -7.31
N HIS A 61 14.39 -7.20 -8.58
CA HIS A 61 15.30 -7.27 -9.72
C HIS A 61 16.16 -6.01 -9.79
N CYS A 62 17.41 -6.13 -9.36
CA CYS A 62 18.34 -5.01 -9.20
C CYS A 62 18.80 -4.47 -10.57
N GLN A 63 18.65 -3.15 -10.77
CA GLN A 63 19.05 -2.47 -12.00
C GLN A 63 19.72 -1.13 -11.69
N ARG A 64 20.58 -0.68 -12.60
CA ARG A 64 21.18 0.66 -12.58
C ARG A 64 21.14 1.30 -13.96
N LYS A 65 21.31 2.63 -14.03
CA LYS A 65 21.47 3.33 -15.29
C LYS A 65 22.94 3.37 -15.69
N GLU A 66 23.23 2.93 -16.91
CA GLU A 66 24.56 2.98 -17.52
C GLU A 66 24.39 3.36 -19.00
N GLY A 67 25.06 4.44 -19.44
CA GLY A 67 24.93 4.93 -20.83
C GLY A 67 23.48 5.22 -21.26
N GLY A 68 22.62 5.68 -20.34
CA GLY A 68 21.20 5.94 -20.60
C GLY A 68 20.29 4.71 -20.64
N ARG A 69 20.84 3.50 -20.50
CA ARG A 69 20.09 2.22 -20.49
C ARG A 69 19.97 1.68 -19.07
N LYS A 70 18.91 0.91 -18.81
CA LYS A 70 18.78 0.12 -17.57
C LYS A 70 19.50 -1.22 -17.76
N VAL A 71 20.48 -1.51 -16.93
CA VAL A 71 21.26 -2.75 -16.93
C VAL A 71 21.15 -3.44 -15.58
N ALA A 72 21.46 -4.74 -15.51
CA ALA A 72 21.49 -5.48 -14.24
C ALA A 72 22.50 -4.87 -13.25
N ALA A 73 22.20 -4.95 -11.96
CA ALA A 73 23.05 -4.42 -10.90
C ALA A 73 23.17 -5.42 -9.73
N GLY A 74 24.11 -5.14 -8.82
CA GLY A 74 24.34 -5.95 -7.62
C GLY A 74 23.21 -5.82 -6.57
N ARG A 75 23.26 -6.67 -5.55
CA ARG A 75 22.29 -6.70 -4.44
C ARG A 75 22.24 -5.41 -3.62
N ASP A 76 23.28 -4.60 -3.67
CA ASP A 76 23.34 -3.27 -3.07
C ASP A 76 22.30 -2.29 -3.66
N TYR A 77 21.78 -2.57 -4.85
CA TYR A 77 20.68 -1.84 -5.53
C TYR A 77 19.28 -2.40 -5.23
N SER A 78 19.15 -3.40 -4.35
CA SER A 78 17.85 -3.81 -3.80
C SER A 78 17.55 -2.90 -2.62
N VAL A 79 16.58 -1.99 -2.78
CA VAL A 79 16.26 -0.97 -1.77
C VAL A 79 14.79 -1.01 -1.41
N GLU A 80 14.50 -1.29 -0.15
CA GLU A 80 13.20 -1.05 0.47
C GLU A 80 13.34 0.07 1.49
N LEU A 81 12.68 1.20 1.26
CA LEU A 81 12.52 2.27 2.24
C LEU A 81 11.36 1.94 3.17
N VAL A 82 11.62 1.86 4.47
CA VAL A 82 10.60 1.67 5.51
C VAL A 82 10.51 2.95 6.34
N SER A 83 9.33 3.58 6.35
CA SER A 83 9.09 4.80 7.12
C SER A 83 8.99 4.53 8.64
N PRO A 84 9.21 5.54 9.49
CA PRO A 84 8.65 5.52 10.84
C PRO A 84 7.12 5.59 10.79
N ILE A 85 6.47 5.60 11.94
CA ILE A 85 5.02 5.88 12.02
C ILE A 85 4.79 7.35 11.66
N LEU A 86 3.91 7.57 10.69
CA LEU A 86 3.58 8.86 10.13
C LEU A 86 2.12 9.25 10.38
N THR A 87 1.84 10.55 10.32
CA THR A 87 0.48 11.11 10.16
C THR A 87 0.39 11.88 8.84
N TYR A 88 -0.81 11.95 8.26
CA TYR A 88 -0.96 12.62 6.97
C TYR A 88 -0.65 14.13 7.09
N GLN A 89 -1.16 14.78 8.13
CA GLN A 89 -1.04 16.23 8.30
C GLN A 89 0.40 16.68 8.57
N GLU A 90 1.17 15.91 9.32
CA GLU A 90 2.52 16.32 9.72
C GLU A 90 3.59 15.88 8.71
N ASP A 91 3.41 14.72 8.06
CA ASP A 91 4.52 14.05 7.38
C ASP A 91 4.38 13.91 5.87
N ILE A 92 3.21 14.19 5.28
CA ILE A 92 3.00 13.92 3.85
C ILE A 92 3.94 14.74 2.96
N GLU A 93 4.20 16.00 3.30
CA GLU A 93 5.07 16.88 2.53
C GLU A 93 6.53 16.40 2.58
N THR A 94 7.01 16.05 3.78
CA THR A 94 8.34 15.48 4.01
C THR A 94 8.53 14.18 3.23
N LEU A 95 7.55 13.26 3.28
CA LEU A 95 7.60 12.01 2.53
C LEU A 95 7.61 12.27 1.01
N GLN A 96 6.79 13.20 0.53
CA GLN A 96 6.75 13.55 -0.89
C GLN A 96 8.09 14.12 -1.37
N GLU A 97 8.70 15.02 -0.59
CA GLU A 97 9.99 15.60 -0.97
C GLU A 97 11.13 14.58 -0.89
N LEU A 98 11.13 13.71 0.13
CA LEU A 98 12.07 12.60 0.25
C LEU A 98 12.04 11.72 -1.02
N VAL A 99 10.85 11.34 -1.50
CA VAL A 99 10.67 10.58 -2.74
C VAL A 99 11.23 11.35 -3.95
N ARG A 100 11.02 12.67 -4.03
CA ARG A 100 11.59 13.50 -5.11
C ARG A 100 13.11 13.52 -5.05
N LYS A 101 13.72 13.63 -3.87
CA LYS A 101 15.18 13.59 -3.68
C LYS A 101 15.75 12.25 -4.13
N LEU A 102 15.13 11.13 -3.73
CA LEU A 102 15.55 9.78 -4.16
C LEU A 102 15.49 9.64 -5.68
N ARG A 103 14.39 10.05 -6.31
CA ARG A 103 14.25 10.02 -7.77
C ARG A 103 15.32 10.88 -8.46
N LYS A 104 15.57 12.09 -7.95
CA LYS A 104 16.62 13.00 -8.46
C LYS A 104 18.01 12.38 -8.32
N ALA A 105 18.25 11.62 -7.26
CA ALA A 105 19.50 10.91 -7.01
C ALA A 105 19.71 9.65 -7.87
N GLY A 106 18.76 9.33 -8.77
CA GLY A 106 18.89 8.23 -9.72
C GLY A 106 18.03 7.00 -9.40
N ALA A 107 17.29 7.01 -8.30
CA ALA A 107 16.37 5.93 -7.98
C ALA A 107 15.25 5.80 -9.03
N PHE A 108 14.88 4.57 -9.36
CA PHE A 108 13.74 4.25 -10.21
C PHE A 108 13.15 2.89 -9.84
N THR A 109 11.96 2.60 -10.37
CA THR A 109 11.26 1.34 -10.11
C THR A 109 11.20 0.47 -11.37
N ASN A 110 10.90 -0.81 -11.18
CA ASN A 110 10.58 -1.76 -12.23
C ASN A 110 9.46 -2.69 -11.74
N THR A 111 9.11 -3.71 -12.52
CA THR A 111 7.95 -4.57 -12.28
C THR A 111 8.06 -5.47 -11.05
N SER A 112 9.25 -5.66 -10.47
CA SER A 112 9.40 -6.41 -9.23
C SER A 112 9.13 -5.57 -7.98
N CYS A 113 9.08 -4.25 -8.08
CA CYS A 113 8.93 -3.36 -6.94
C CYS A 113 7.44 -3.13 -6.56
N GLY A 114 7.17 -3.06 -5.26
CA GLY A 114 5.88 -2.73 -4.65
C GLY A 114 5.91 -1.51 -3.72
N ILE A 115 4.70 -1.07 -3.34
CA ILE A 115 4.47 -0.19 -2.19
C ILE A 115 3.50 -0.89 -1.26
N HIS A 116 3.82 -0.93 0.03
CA HIS A 116 2.94 -1.43 1.08
C HIS A 116 2.58 -0.30 2.05
N ILE A 117 1.31 -0.21 2.42
CA ILE A 117 0.84 0.78 3.40
C ILE A 117 0.26 0.04 4.59
N HIS A 118 0.81 0.31 5.76
CA HIS A 118 0.40 -0.27 7.03
C HIS A 118 -0.45 0.74 7.79
N LEU A 119 -1.67 0.36 8.12
CA LEU A 119 -2.64 1.18 8.85
C LEU A 119 -2.71 0.69 10.30
N ASP A 120 -2.73 1.62 11.25
CA ASP A 120 -2.89 1.30 12.67
C ASP A 120 -4.18 0.50 12.92
N GLY A 121 -4.02 -0.71 13.47
CA GLY A 121 -5.10 -1.65 13.70
C GLY A 121 -5.82 -1.48 15.04
N ALA A 122 -5.31 -0.66 15.97
CA ALA A 122 -5.78 -0.63 17.36
C ALA A 122 -7.29 -0.38 17.53
N LYS A 123 -7.91 0.36 16.59
CA LYS A 123 -9.34 0.70 16.63
C LYS A 123 -10.23 -0.32 15.93
N HIS A 124 -9.66 -1.35 15.30
CA HIS A 124 -10.43 -2.33 14.57
C HIS A 124 -11.16 -3.31 15.50
N THR A 125 -12.45 -3.45 15.23
CA THR A 125 -13.33 -4.48 15.79
C THR A 125 -13.63 -5.55 14.73
N PRO A 126 -14.17 -6.72 15.12
CA PRO A 126 -14.61 -7.74 14.19
C PRO A 126 -15.56 -7.20 13.10
N ARG A 127 -16.46 -6.28 13.48
CA ARG A 127 -17.35 -5.59 12.53
C ARG A 127 -16.56 -4.80 11.49
N SER A 128 -15.59 -4.00 11.93
CA SER A 128 -14.82 -3.16 11.01
C SER A 128 -13.88 -3.96 10.11
N ILE A 129 -13.30 -5.07 10.58
CA ILE A 129 -12.48 -5.95 9.72
C ILE A 129 -13.34 -6.63 8.65
N ARG A 130 -14.54 -7.12 9.02
CA ARG A 130 -15.51 -7.64 8.05
C ARG A 130 -15.91 -6.59 7.02
N ASN A 131 -16.11 -5.34 7.45
CA ASN A 131 -16.37 -4.24 6.52
C ASN A 131 -15.19 -4.02 5.58
N PHE A 132 -13.97 -4.01 6.10
CA PHE A 132 -12.75 -3.81 5.31
C PHE A 132 -12.66 -4.87 4.20
N VAL A 133 -12.80 -6.16 4.55
CA VAL A 133 -12.80 -7.26 3.60
C VAL A 133 -13.87 -7.08 2.52
N ASN A 134 -15.10 -6.73 2.91
CA ASN A 134 -16.19 -6.51 1.95
C ASN A 134 -16.00 -5.26 1.07
N ILE A 135 -15.42 -4.19 1.61
CA ILE A 135 -15.07 -2.98 0.85
C ILE A 135 -14.03 -3.33 -0.21
N ILE A 136 -12.94 -4.02 0.15
CA ILE A 136 -11.94 -4.43 -0.84
C ILE A 136 -12.54 -5.38 -1.88
N ALA A 137 -13.26 -6.42 -1.43
CA ALA A 137 -13.87 -7.41 -2.33
C ALA A 137 -14.81 -6.77 -3.36
N SER A 138 -15.67 -5.84 -2.93
CA SER A 138 -16.65 -5.18 -3.82
C SER A 138 -16.04 -4.21 -4.83
N LYS A 139 -14.78 -3.78 -4.65
CA LYS A 139 -14.07 -2.91 -5.59
C LYS A 139 -12.81 -3.54 -6.18
N ASN A 140 -12.59 -4.85 -6.00
CA ASN A 140 -11.39 -5.54 -6.48
C ASN A 140 -11.05 -5.16 -7.93
N ASP A 141 -11.95 -5.37 -8.88
CA ASP A 141 -11.65 -5.10 -10.30
C ASP A 141 -11.32 -3.62 -10.56
N LEU A 142 -12.04 -2.73 -9.89
CA LEU A 142 -11.86 -1.29 -10.02
C LEU A 142 -10.50 -0.84 -9.48
N PHE A 143 -10.11 -1.31 -8.30
CA PHE A 143 -8.80 -1.01 -7.72
C PHE A 143 -7.66 -1.63 -8.53
N TYR A 144 -7.83 -2.88 -9.00
CA TYR A 144 -6.81 -3.54 -9.82
C TYR A 144 -6.51 -2.76 -11.08
N LYS A 145 -7.54 -2.27 -11.78
CA LYS A 145 -7.38 -1.48 -12.99
C LYS A 145 -6.90 -0.06 -12.69
N ALA A 146 -7.48 0.62 -11.71
CA ALA A 146 -7.09 1.97 -11.31
C ALA A 146 -5.61 2.06 -10.89
N LEU A 147 -5.15 1.08 -10.12
CA LEU A 147 -3.77 1.00 -9.64
C LEU A 147 -2.83 0.34 -10.66
N GLN A 148 -3.36 -0.13 -11.78
CA GLN A 148 -2.65 -0.81 -12.88
C GLN A 148 -1.85 -2.03 -12.41
N ILE A 149 -2.39 -2.80 -11.45
CA ILE A 149 -1.68 -3.94 -10.86
C ILE A 149 -1.31 -4.93 -11.96
N ALA A 150 -0.01 -5.12 -12.19
CA ALA A 150 0.49 -5.95 -13.28
C ALA A 150 0.07 -7.42 -13.11
N PRO A 151 -0.29 -8.15 -14.18
CA PRO A 151 -0.69 -9.56 -14.09
C PRO A 151 0.36 -10.45 -13.38
N GLN A 152 1.65 -10.16 -13.56
CA GLN A 152 2.75 -10.89 -12.92
C GLN A 152 2.74 -10.72 -11.38
N ARG A 153 2.18 -9.61 -10.86
CA ARG A 153 2.00 -9.39 -9.43
C ARG A 153 0.79 -10.14 -8.86
N MET A 154 -0.04 -10.80 -9.67
CA MET A 154 -1.17 -11.59 -9.17
C MET A 154 -0.74 -12.73 -8.25
N ASN A 155 0.51 -13.21 -8.35
CA ASN A 155 1.05 -14.21 -7.44
C ASN A 155 1.34 -13.64 -6.03
N TYR A 156 1.66 -12.34 -5.94
CA TYR A 156 2.10 -11.66 -4.72
C TYR A 156 1.11 -10.62 -4.18
N CYS A 157 0.09 -10.28 -4.98
CA CYS A 157 -1.08 -9.49 -4.63
C CYS A 157 -2.28 -10.11 -5.37
N LYS A 158 -2.87 -11.14 -4.77
CA LYS A 158 -4.08 -11.80 -5.24
C LYS A 158 -5.28 -10.93 -4.96
N LYS A 159 -6.32 -11.06 -5.80
CA LYS A 159 -7.64 -10.51 -5.49
C LYS A 159 -8.06 -11.06 -4.12
N MET A 160 -8.89 -10.30 -3.40
CA MET A 160 -9.47 -10.84 -2.17
C MET A 160 -10.11 -12.20 -2.46
N ASP A 161 -9.73 -13.22 -1.70
CA ASP A 161 -10.17 -14.59 -1.94
C ASP A 161 -11.70 -14.67 -1.79
N SER A 162 -12.38 -15.10 -2.85
CA SER A 162 -13.83 -15.26 -2.84
C SER A 162 -14.30 -16.25 -1.77
N ILE A 163 -13.50 -17.29 -1.49
CA ILE A 163 -13.81 -18.28 -0.45
C ILE A 163 -13.74 -17.62 0.93
N LEU A 164 -12.67 -16.88 1.20
CA LEU A 164 -12.54 -16.09 2.43
C LEU A 164 -13.73 -15.14 2.63
N VAL A 165 -14.09 -14.37 1.59
CA VAL A 165 -15.20 -13.41 1.64
C VAL A 165 -16.53 -14.11 1.87
N GLU A 166 -16.77 -15.25 1.23
CA GLU A 166 -17.97 -16.05 1.43
C GLU A 166 -18.06 -16.56 2.88
N LYS A 167 -17.01 -17.19 3.39
CA LYS A 167 -16.94 -17.72 4.76
C LYS A 167 -17.16 -16.61 5.79
N MET A 168 -16.50 -15.46 5.62
CA MET A 168 -16.64 -14.29 6.48
C MET A 168 -18.09 -13.76 6.52
N ASN A 169 -18.78 -13.76 5.37
CA ASN A 169 -20.16 -13.27 5.27
C ASN A 169 -21.21 -14.30 5.70
N ARG A 170 -20.95 -15.60 5.52
CA ARG A 170 -21.81 -16.69 5.96
C ARG A 170 -21.75 -16.87 7.47
N ARG A 171 -20.54 -16.99 8.05
CA ARG A 171 -20.34 -17.22 9.49
C ARG A 171 -20.57 -15.98 10.34
N LYS A 172 -20.34 -14.78 9.78
CA LYS A 172 -20.52 -13.48 10.47
C LYS A 172 -19.81 -13.43 11.84
N PRO A 173 -18.48 -13.68 11.88
CA PRO A 173 -17.72 -13.80 13.13
C PRO A 173 -17.90 -12.57 14.03
N LYS A 174 -17.93 -12.81 15.34
CA LYS A 174 -18.20 -11.84 16.41
C LYS A 174 -16.95 -11.48 17.19
N THR A 175 -15.89 -12.26 17.06
CA THR A 175 -14.58 -12.05 17.71
C THR A 175 -13.46 -11.93 16.67
N LEU A 176 -12.33 -11.33 17.06
CA LEU A 176 -11.15 -11.26 16.18
C LEU A 176 -10.52 -12.64 15.98
N ARG A 177 -10.59 -13.51 16.99
CA ARG A 177 -10.12 -14.90 16.91
C ARG A 177 -10.86 -15.71 15.86
N GLU A 178 -12.19 -15.59 15.77
CA GLU A 178 -12.95 -16.26 14.71
C GLU A 178 -12.60 -15.73 13.31
N ILE A 179 -12.27 -14.43 13.19
CA ILE A 179 -11.79 -13.86 11.92
C ILE A 179 -10.41 -14.43 11.58
N GLU A 180 -9.52 -14.51 12.56
CA GLU A 180 -8.20 -15.12 12.42
C GLU A 180 -8.30 -16.58 11.95
N ASP A 181 -9.19 -17.37 12.58
CA ASP A 181 -9.45 -18.76 12.19
C ASP A 181 -9.94 -18.88 10.75
N ILE A 182 -10.82 -17.97 10.31
CA ILE A 182 -11.28 -17.91 8.92
C ILE A 182 -10.15 -17.47 7.97
N TRP A 183 -9.28 -16.55 8.40
CA TRP A 183 -8.15 -16.04 7.60
C TRP A 183 -7.10 -17.11 7.30
N TYR A 184 -6.81 -17.98 8.26
CA TYR A 184 -5.84 -19.08 8.11
C TYR A 184 -6.48 -20.41 7.65
N GLU A 185 -7.80 -20.47 7.43
CA GLU A 185 -8.46 -21.69 7.02
C GLU A 185 -8.00 -22.15 5.62
N GLY A 186 -7.48 -23.37 5.54
CA GLY A 186 -6.93 -23.93 4.29
C GLY A 186 -5.42 -23.77 4.13
N TYR A 187 -4.75 -23.14 5.11
CA TYR A 187 -3.29 -23.12 5.22
C TYR A 187 -2.82 -24.17 6.24
N SER A 188 -1.72 -24.84 5.92
CA SER A 188 -1.10 -25.85 6.81
C SER A 188 0.09 -25.30 7.59
N GLU A 189 0.59 -24.13 7.19
CA GLU A 189 1.73 -23.48 7.82
C GLU A 189 1.39 -22.96 9.22
N SER A 190 2.42 -22.81 10.06
CA SER A 190 2.24 -22.16 11.36
C SER A 190 1.76 -20.73 11.18
N ARG A 191 0.72 -20.32 11.91
CA ARG A 191 0.22 -18.95 11.91
C ARG A 191 1.29 -17.94 12.30
N SER A 192 2.24 -18.32 13.16
CA SER A 192 3.34 -17.45 13.59
C SER A 192 4.48 -17.33 12.56
N ALA A 193 4.39 -18.01 11.41
CA ALA A 193 5.41 -17.92 10.37
C ALA A 193 5.52 -16.48 9.84
N HIS A 194 6.74 -15.94 9.79
CA HIS A 194 6.98 -14.62 9.22
C HIS A 194 6.58 -14.58 7.74
N TYR A 195 7.00 -15.57 6.96
CA TYR A 195 6.59 -15.78 5.57
C TYR A 195 5.45 -16.78 5.51
N HIS A 196 4.22 -16.28 5.42
CA HIS A 196 3.00 -17.08 5.39
C HIS A 196 2.23 -16.84 4.08
N ASN A 197 1.69 -17.88 3.46
CA ASN A 197 1.07 -17.76 2.14
C ASN A 197 -0.24 -16.94 2.12
N SER A 198 -0.91 -16.80 3.27
CA SER A 198 -2.08 -15.90 3.42
C SER A 198 -1.75 -14.42 3.24
N ARG A 199 -0.48 -14.01 3.19
CA ARG A 199 -0.08 -12.60 3.07
C ARG A 199 -0.36 -11.98 1.70
N TYR A 200 -0.44 -12.79 0.66
CA TYR A 200 -0.38 -12.33 -0.73
C TYR A 200 -1.74 -11.91 -1.29
N HIS A 201 -2.48 -11.05 -0.57
CA HIS A 201 -3.73 -10.43 -1.02
C HIS A 201 -3.64 -8.91 -0.95
N PHE A 202 -4.49 -8.21 -1.72
CA PHE A 202 -4.53 -6.73 -1.71
C PHE A 202 -4.63 -6.16 -0.29
N LEU A 203 -5.52 -6.74 0.52
CA LEU A 203 -5.62 -6.49 1.95
C LEU A 203 -5.03 -7.72 2.66
N ASN A 204 -4.01 -7.49 3.47
CA ASN A 204 -3.33 -8.50 4.26
C ASN A 204 -3.56 -8.26 5.75
N LEU A 205 -4.10 -9.27 6.44
CA LEU A 205 -4.36 -9.25 7.88
C LEU A 205 -3.33 -10.05 8.70
N HIS A 206 -2.28 -10.61 8.07
CA HIS A 206 -1.26 -11.37 8.79
C HIS A 206 -0.56 -10.53 9.86
N SER A 207 -0.07 -9.33 9.51
CA SER A 207 0.54 -8.39 10.47
C SER A 207 -0.43 -7.94 11.58
N PHE A 208 -1.73 -7.95 11.29
CA PHE A 208 -2.77 -7.62 12.26
C PHE A 208 -2.87 -8.68 13.37
N PHE A 209 -2.71 -9.96 13.03
CA PHE A 209 -2.82 -11.07 13.97
C PHE A 209 -1.50 -11.48 14.63
N THR A 210 -0.37 -11.35 13.92
CA THR A 210 0.89 -11.99 14.36
C THR A 210 2.04 -11.03 14.62
N GLY A 211 1.84 -9.73 14.36
CA GLY A 211 2.92 -8.75 14.36
C GLY A 211 2.51 -7.43 14.99
N ASN A 212 2.78 -6.34 14.26
CA ASN A 212 2.64 -4.96 14.74
C ASN A 212 1.18 -4.51 14.91
N HIS A 213 0.22 -5.42 14.81
CA HIS A 213 -1.21 -5.14 14.85
C HIS A 213 -1.63 -4.09 13.80
N THR A 214 -1.12 -4.23 12.57
CA THR A 214 -1.42 -3.33 11.45
C THR A 214 -2.20 -4.02 10.35
N VAL A 215 -3.14 -3.29 9.75
CA VAL A 215 -3.80 -3.70 8.52
C VAL A 215 -2.96 -3.25 7.33
N GLU A 216 -2.50 -4.20 6.51
CA GLU A 216 -1.61 -3.90 5.40
C GLU A 216 -2.35 -3.89 4.06
N LEU A 217 -2.11 -2.87 3.24
CA LEU A 217 -2.54 -2.80 1.84
C LEU A 217 -1.33 -2.92 0.92
N ARG A 218 -1.24 -4.02 0.15
CA ARG A 218 -0.05 -4.40 -0.64
C ARG A 218 -0.18 -4.19 -2.15
N GLY A 219 -1.35 -3.80 -2.64
CA GLY A 219 -1.65 -3.78 -4.07
C GLY A 219 -1.19 -2.54 -4.83
N PHE A 220 -0.37 -1.67 -4.24
CA PHE A 220 0.09 -0.46 -4.92
C PHE A 220 1.31 -0.77 -5.78
N ASN A 221 1.32 -0.30 -7.03
CA ASN A 221 2.50 -0.37 -7.89
C ASN A 221 3.58 0.57 -7.39
N SER A 222 4.83 0.08 -7.38
CA SER A 222 5.93 0.95 -7.01
C SER A 222 6.19 2.02 -8.07
N GLU A 223 6.35 3.24 -7.58
CA GLU A 223 6.45 4.45 -8.36
C GLU A 223 7.16 5.49 -7.49
N LEU A 224 8.04 6.30 -8.08
CA LEU A 224 8.72 7.40 -7.36
C LEU A 224 8.12 8.75 -7.78
N HIS A 225 6.81 8.78 -7.96
CA HIS A 225 6.02 9.97 -8.23
C HIS A 225 5.25 10.36 -6.98
N ALA A 226 5.69 11.46 -6.34
CA ALA A 226 5.15 11.96 -5.08
C ALA A 226 3.61 12.12 -5.09
N GLY A 227 3.01 12.55 -6.20
CA GLY A 227 1.54 12.67 -6.31
C GLY A 227 0.80 11.33 -6.31
N LYS A 228 1.39 10.28 -6.92
CA LYS A 228 0.79 8.94 -6.96
C LYS A 228 0.92 8.25 -5.60
N ILE A 229 2.09 8.34 -4.96
CA ILE A 229 2.28 7.83 -3.59
C ILE A 229 1.30 8.49 -2.63
N ARG A 230 1.15 9.82 -2.68
CA ARG A 230 0.13 10.53 -1.90
C ARG A 230 -1.27 10.00 -2.17
N SER A 231 -1.62 9.76 -3.43
CA SER A 231 -2.93 9.21 -3.82
C SER A 231 -3.20 7.85 -3.18
N TYR A 232 -2.18 6.98 -3.11
CA TYR A 232 -2.27 5.67 -2.47
C TYR A 232 -2.47 5.78 -0.96
N ILE A 233 -1.73 6.67 -0.30
CA ILE A 233 -1.86 6.94 1.15
C ILE A 233 -3.25 7.47 1.48
N VAL A 234 -3.73 8.47 0.74
CA VAL A 234 -5.07 9.06 0.95
C VAL A 234 -6.15 7.99 0.73
N LEU A 235 -6.01 7.13 -0.30
CA LEU A 235 -6.95 6.04 -0.53
C LEU A 235 -6.94 5.01 0.62
N ALA A 236 -5.77 4.61 1.08
CA ALA A 236 -5.62 3.68 2.20
C ALA A 236 -6.27 4.23 3.48
N LEU A 237 -5.99 5.49 3.84
CA LEU A 237 -6.58 6.17 5.00
C LEU A 237 -8.10 6.32 4.87
N ALA A 238 -8.61 6.64 3.68
CA ALA A 238 -10.04 6.78 3.42
C ALA A 238 -10.78 5.44 3.52
N ILE A 239 -10.24 4.36 2.95
CA ILE A 239 -10.80 3.01 3.07
C ILE A 239 -10.78 2.56 4.54
N ASN A 240 -9.68 2.81 5.26
CA ASN A 240 -9.59 2.49 6.68
C ASN A 240 -10.70 3.20 7.48
N HIS A 241 -10.85 4.50 7.27
CA HIS A 241 -11.88 5.30 7.91
C HIS A 241 -13.29 4.79 7.59
N GLN A 242 -13.55 4.43 6.33
CA GLN A 242 -14.82 3.83 5.92
C GLN A 242 -15.08 2.51 6.66
N ALA A 243 -14.08 1.62 6.73
CA ALA A 243 -14.21 0.31 7.38
C ALA A 243 -14.56 0.44 8.87
N LEU A 244 -13.91 1.39 9.56
CA LEU A 244 -14.12 1.70 10.98
C LEU A 244 -15.50 2.31 11.26
N THR A 245 -15.95 3.25 10.42
CA THR A 245 -17.14 4.05 10.71
C THR A 245 -18.44 3.42 10.19
N GLN A 246 -18.40 2.72 9.06
CA GLN A 246 -19.60 2.19 8.42
C GLN A 246 -20.23 1.06 9.27
N LYS A 247 -21.57 1.04 9.36
CA LYS A 247 -22.29 0.00 10.13
C LYS A 247 -22.13 -1.40 9.53
N CYS A 248 -22.23 -1.50 8.20
CA CYS A 248 -22.02 -2.72 7.44
C CYS A 248 -21.56 -2.39 6.01
N ALA A 249 -20.75 -3.26 5.40
CA ALA A 249 -20.40 -3.17 3.98
C ALA A 249 -20.79 -4.45 3.22
N SER A 250 -21.19 -4.30 1.97
CA SER A 250 -21.51 -5.41 1.05
C SER A 250 -20.32 -5.72 0.16
N ALA A 251 -20.06 -7.02 -0.08
CA ALA A 251 -19.06 -7.49 -1.03
C ALA A 251 -19.55 -7.48 -2.50
N LYS A 252 -20.85 -7.17 -2.75
CA LYS A 252 -21.39 -7.09 -4.11
C LYS A 252 -20.76 -5.91 -4.87
N LYS A 253 -20.35 -6.16 -6.11
CA LYS A 253 -19.78 -5.15 -7.01
C LYS A 253 -20.84 -4.11 -7.38
N PRO A 254 -20.71 -2.84 -6.98
CA PRO A 254 -21.63 -1.80 -7.41
C PRO A 254 -21.18 -1.21 -8.75
N GLN A 255 -22.14 -0.89 -9.63
CA GLN A 255 -21.93 -0.06 -10.82
C GLN A 255 -20.79 -0.55 -11.75
N VAL A 256 -21.08 -1.59 -12.55
CA VAL A 256 -20.10 -2.22 -13.46
C VAL A 256 -20.14 -1.66 -14.89
N GLU A 257 -21.10 -0.79 -15.19
CA GLU A 257 -21.38 -0.32 -16.55
C GLU A 257 -20.37 0.74 -17.02
N ASN A 258 -19.89 1.57 -16.08
CA ASN A 258 -18.88 2.59 -16.33
C ASN A 258 -17.94 2.71 -15.12
N GLU A 259 -16.72 2.20 -15.30
CA GLU A 259 -15.70 2.16 -14.26
C GLU A 259 -15.29 3.54 -13.77
N LYS A 260 -15.06 4.50 -14.69
CA LYS A 260 -14.59 5.83 -14.32
C LYS A 260 -15.66 6.59 -13.52
N PHE A 261 -16.93 6.44 -13.89
CA PHE A 261 -18.06 6.95 -13.12
C PHE A 261 -18.16 6.28 -11.74
N ALA A 262 -18.07 4.94 -11.70
CA ALA A 262 -18.14 4.18 -10.45
C ALA A 262 -17.02 4.56 -9.47
N MET A 263 -15.80 4.73 -9.95
CA MET A 263 -14.67 5.16 -9.12
C MET A 263 -14.84 6.59 -8.64
N ARG A 264 -15.19 7.53 -9.52
CA ARG A 264 -15.38 8.93 -9.12
C ARG A 264 -16.48 9.08 -8.07
N THR A 265 -17.62 8.41 -8.23
CA THR A 265 -18.70 8.46 -7.23
C THR A 265 -18.32 7.77 -5.92
N TYR A 266 -17.51 6.71 -5.97
CA TYR A 266 -16.98 6.07 -4.78
C TYR A 266 -15.98 6.96 -4.04
N LEU A 267 -15.02 7.57 -4.75
CA LEU A 267 -14.04 8.50 -4.19
C LEU A 267 -14.73 9.68 -3.48
N ASN A 268 -15.75 10.28 -4.10
CA ASN A 268 -16.55 11.33 -3.46
C ASN A 268 -17.19 10.84 -2.15
N ARG A 269 -17.76 9.64 -2.14
CA ARG A 269 -18.42 9.05 -0.97
C ARG A 269 -17.48 8.81 0.21
N ILE A 270 -16.22 8.50 -0.08
CA ILE A 270 -15.21 8.27 0.96
C ILE A 270 -14.40 9.54 1.30
N GLY A 271 -14.78 10.70 0.76
CA GLY A 271 -14.26 12.00 1.21
C GLY A 271 -13.25 12.68 0.28
N PHE A 272 -13.08 12.24 -0.96
CA PHE A 272 -12.21 12.93 -1.93
C PHE A 272 -12.94 14.14 -2.56
N ILE A 273 -13.35 15.09 -1.74
CA ILE A 273 -14.13 16.28 -2.12
C ILE A 273 -13.25 17.52 -1.95
N GLY A 274 -13.27 18.45 -2.91
CA GLY A 274 -12.43 19.65 -2.88
C GLY A 274 -11.19 19.55 -3.78
N ASP A 275 -10.52 20.68 -3.97
CA ASP A 275 -9.38 20.82 -4.88
C ASP A 275 -8.12 20.13 -4.36
N GLU A 276 -7.99 19.99 -3.04
CA GLU A 276 -6.88 19.30 -2.39
C GLU A 276 -6.78 17.81 -2.80
N PHE A 277 -7.88 17.20 -3.25
CA PHE A 277 -7.91 15.82 -3.75
C PHE A 277 -8.00 15.72 -5.28
N ALA A 278 -7.94 16.82 -6.02
CA ALA A 278 -8.04 16.80 -7.48
C ALA A 278 -6.99 15.89 -8.13
N ASN A 279 -5.72 16.06 -7.75
CA ASN A 279 -4.64 15.21 -8.22
C ASN A 279 -4.82 13.73 -7.82
N CYS A 280 -5.36 13.46 -6.62
CA CYS A 280 -5.63 12.09 -6.20
C CYS A 280 -6.73 11.43 -7.04
N ARG A 281 -7.83 12.16 -7.30
CA ARG A 281 -8.91 11.68 -8.16
C ARG A 281 -8.41 11.41 -9.57
N GLU A 282 -7.57 12.29 -10.11
CA GLU A 282 -6.96 12.12 -11.42
C GLU A 282 -6.14 10.83 -11.49
N HIS A 283 -5.18 10.65 -10.58
CA HIS A 283 -4.33 9.45 -10.56
C HIS A 283 -5.13 8.15 -10.39
N LEU A 284 -6.17 8.16 -9.55
CA LEU A 284 -6.99 6.98 -9.27
C LEU A 284 -8.06 6.67 -10.34
N THR A 285 -8.25 7.55 -11.32
CA THR A 285 -9.24 7.35 -12.40
C THR A 285 -8.64 7.34 -13.80
N ALA A 286 -7.36 7.68 -13.95
CA ALA A 286 -6.68 7.80 -15.24
C ALA A 286 -6.72 6.50 -16.07
N ALA A 287 -6.57 5.33 -15.43
CA ALA A 287 -6.54 4.03 -16.10
C ALA A 287 -7.93 3.39 -16.32
N LEU A 288 -9.00 4.04 -15.85
CA LEU A 288 -10.36 3.50 -15.92
C LEU A 288 -11.07 3.94 -17.21
N SER A 289 -11.85 3.03 -17.80
CA SER A 289 -12.59 3.32 -19.03
C SER A 289 -13.93 4.02 -18.75
N GLY A 290 -14.42 4.73 -19.76
CA GLY A 290 -15.71 5.43 -19.72
C GLY A 290 -15.61 6.90 -19.28
N SER A 291 -16.77 7.52 -19.04
CA SER A 291 -16.90 8.91 -18.64
C SER A 291 -16.96 9.06 -17.12
N ALA A 292 -16.33 10.08 -16.56
CA ALA A 292 -16.50 10.42 -15.14
C ALA A 292 -17.88 11.08 -14.84
N ALA A 293 -18.55 11.62 -15.86
CA ALA A 293 -19.78 12.40 -15.70
C ALA A 293 -21.05 11.54 -15.75
N TRP A 294 -21.09 10.53 -16.61
CA TRP A 294 -22.32 9.80 -16.95
C TRP A 294 -22.21 8.31 -16.63
N ARG A 295 -23.21 7.74 -15.95
CA ARG A 295 -23.26 6.30 -15.66
C ARG A 295 -23.48 5.46 -16.92
N PHE A 296 -24.42 5.87 -17.74
CA PHE A 296 -24.73 5.27 -19.03
C PHE A 296 -24.30 6.27 -20.12
N ARG A 297 -23.88 5.80 -21.30
CA ARG A 297 -23.72 6.73 -22.43
C ARG A 297 -25.09 7.32 -22.72
N ALA A 298 -25.17 8.63 -22.97
CA ALA A 298 -26.33 9.18 -23.66
C ALA A 298 -26.42 8.47 -25.02
N ALA A 299 -27.59 7.92 -25.32
CA ALA A 299 -27.90 7.41 -26.66
C ALA A 299 -27.88 8.56 -27.67
#